data_AF-U7R145-F1
#
_entry.id   AF-U7R145-F1
#
_cell.length_a   1.000
_cell.length_b   1.000
_cell.length_c   1.000
_cell.angle_alpha   90.00
_cell.angle_beta   90.00
_cell.angle_gamma   90.00
#
_symmetry.space_group_name_H-M   'P 1'
#
loop_
_entity.id
_entity.type
_entity.pdbx_description
1 polymer ?
#
loop_
_entity_poly.entity_id
_entity_poly.type
_entity_poly.pdbx_seq_one_letter_code
_entity_poly.pdbx_strand_id
1 'polypeptide(L)'
;MKLADIDQEEFLAELNESLLIVSGELPYQVTCAVQAVVIQPKNQYEKATFPSFNLKIGYARNTSRGEMKRLREKQCPNTIKIDYSLNEDSLYVDHITLTDENEICAYSLTDLIAEKIRSIIQQVPRNRSRRQDIYDLNYLFNNVELDEVEMLSILTS
;
A
#
# COMPACT_ATOMS: atom_id res chain seq x y z
N MET A 1 -6.99 13.64 0.04
CA MET A 1 -6.51 14.10 1.37
C MET A 1 -5.10 14.64 1.20
N LYS A 2 -4.82 15.90 1.58
CA LYS A 2 -3.47 16.45 1.44
C LYS A 2 -2.68 16.20 2.72
N LEU A 3 -1.36 16.05 2.59
CA LEU A 3 -0.49 15.82 3.75
C LEU A 3 -0.56 16.94 4.79
N ALA A 4 -0.80 18.19 4.37
CA ALA A 4 -0.94 19.33 5.26
C ALA A 4 -2.19 19.25 6.16
N ASP A 5 -3.16 18.41 5.80
CA ASP A 5 -4.40 18.22 6.54
C ASP A 5 -4.29 17.05 7.55
N ILE A 6 -3.14 16.39 7.63
CA ILE A 6 -2.92 15.20 8.47
C ILE A 6 -2.01 15.57 9.63
N ASP A 7 -2.55 15.54 10.86
CA ASP A 7 -1.72 15.50 12.05
C ASP A 7 -1.07 14.11 12.16
N GLN A 8 0.26 14.08 12.06
CA GLN A 8 1.02 12.83 12.04
C GLN A 8 1.01 12.12 13.41
N GLU A 9 0.98 12.88 14.51
CA GLU A 9 0.96 12.28 15.85
C GLU A 9 -0.41 11.67 16.11
N GLU A 10 -1.48 12.36 15.73
CA GLU A 10 -2.85 11.85 15.81
C GLU A 10 -3.04 10.60 14.94
N PHE A 11 -2.64 10.67 13.66
CA PHE A 11 -2.69 9.52 12.74
C PHE A 11 -1.94 8.30 13.30
N LEU A 12 -0.76 8.50 13.88
CA LEU A 12 0.01 7.42 14.49
C LEU A 12 -0.66 6.85 15.73
N ALA A 13 -1.28 7.69 16.55
CA ALA A 13 -2.02 7.26 17.73
C ALA A 13 -3.21 6.39 17.32
N GLU A 14 -4.06 6.90 16.41
CA GLU A 14 -5.24 6.21 15.90
C GLU A 14 -4.89 4.88 15.21
N LEU A 15 -3.83 4.86 14.39
CA LEU A 15 -3.39 3.64 13.71
C LEU A 15 -2.89 2.59 14.72
N ASN A 16 -2.12 2.99 15.74
CA ASN A 16 -1.66 2.04 16.75
C ASN A 16 -2.81 1.51 17.62
N GLU A 17 -3.77 2.37 17.98
CA GLU A 17 -4.97 1.96 18.72
C GLU A 17 -5.81 0.98 17.89
N SER A 18 -6.09 1.31 16.63
CA SER A 18 -6.85 0.47 15.72
C SER A 18 -6.20 -0.91 15.53
N LEU A 19 -4.87 -0.94 15.34
CA LEU A 19 -4.13 -2.20 15.22
C LEU A 19 -4.24 -3.05 16.49
N LEU A 20 -4.26 -2.44 17.67
CA LEU A 20 -4.40 -3.15 18.94
C LEU A 20 -5.81 -3.75 19.09
N ILE A 21 -6.85 -2.96 18.78
CA ILE A 21 -8.26 -3.40 18.82
C ILE A 21 -8.45 -4.60 17.88
N VAL A 22 -8.06 -4.45 16.62
CA VAL A 22 -8.20 -5.50 15.59
C VAL A 22 -7.39 -6.76 15.95
N SER A 23 -6.21 -6.61 16.56
CA SER A 23 -5.42 -7.75 17.05
C SER A 23 -6.14 -8.55 18.16
N GLY A 24 -7.04 -7.92 18.90
CA GLY A 24 -7.86 -8.56 19.92
C GLY A 24 -9.14 -9.23 19.37
N GLU A 25 -9.69 -8.69 18.28
CA GLU A 25 -10.92 -9.19 17.64
C GLU A 25 -10.65 -10.35 16.69
N LEU A 26 -9.54 -10.31 15.96
CA LEU A 26 -9.23 -11.31 14.95
C LEU A 26 -8.68 -12.62 15.57
N PRO A 27 -9.05 -13.78 15.02
CA PRO A 27 -8.70 -15.09 15.58
C PRO A 27 -7.23 -15.49 15.37
N TYR A 28 -6.41 -14.65 14.74
CA TYR A 28 -5.08 -14.99 14.26
C TYR A 28 -3.99 -15.06 15.34
N GLN A 29 -4.31 -14.76 16.61
CA GLN A 29 -3.38 -14.78 17.76
C GLN A 29 -2.07 -14.01 17.52
N VAL A 30 -2.14 -12.93 16.74
CA VAL A 30 -1.03 -12.04 16.44
C VAL A 30 -1.37 -10.63 16.87
N THR A 31 -0.36 -9.95 17.42
CA THR A 31 -0.44 -8.52 17.73
C THR A 31 0.35 -7.76 16.67
N CYS A 32 -0.27 -6.71 16.14
CA CYS A 32 0.35 -5.77 15.21
C CYS A 32 0.72 -4.45 15.90
N ALA A 33 1.81 -3.83 15.47
CA ALA A 33 2.19 -2.49 15.92
C ALA A 33 3.01 -1.74 14.87
N VAL A 34 2.86 -0.42 14.82
CA VAL A 34 3.65 0.42 13.93
C VAL A 34 5.11 0.41 14.36
N GLN A 35 6.00 -0.02 13.46
CA GLN A 35 7.45 -0.05 13.69
C GLN A 35 8.14 1.20 13.16
N ALA A 36 7.67 1.73 12.02
CA ALA A 36 8.18 2.96 11.44
C ALA A 36 7.13 3.60 10.52
N VAL A 37 7.17 4.92 10.42
CA VAL A 37 6.45 5.71 9.42
C VAL A 37 7.44 6.69 8.82
N VAL A 38 7.53 6.68 7.50
CA VAL A 38 8.46 7.55 6.76
C VAL A 38 7.69 8.20 5.62
N ILE A 39 7.67 9.53 5.60
CA ILE A 39 7.09 10.28 4.50
C ILE A 39 8.10 10.35 3.34
N GLN A 40 7.61 10.11 2.13
CA GLN A 40 8.36 10.29 0.89
C GLN A 40 7.75 11.42 0.04
N PRO A 41 8.57 12.20 -0.68
CA PRO A 41 10.04 12.20 -0.62
C PRO A 41 10.55 12.80 0.70
N LYS A 42 11.59 12.20 1.30
CA LYS A 42 12.15 12.66 2.60
C LYS A 42 12.48 14.14 2.64
N ASN A 43 13.00 14.66 1.53
CA ASN A 43 13.31 16.08 1.37
C ASN A 43 12.18 16.70 0.56
N GLN A 44 11.57 17.77 1.08
CA GLN A 44 10.54 18.56 0.40
C GLN A 44 9.17 17.88 0.26
N TYR A 45 8.79 16.97 1.18
CA TYR A 45 7.44 16.38 1.16
C TYR A 45 6.32 17.44 1.16
N GLU A 46 6.52 18.59 1.80
CA GLU A 46 5.58 19.72 1.81
C GLU A 46 5.33 20.32 0.42
N LYS A 47 6.30 20.18 -0.49
CA LYS A 47 6.22 20.66 -1.87
C LYS A 47 5.96 19.54 -2.87
N ALA A 48 5.87 18.29 -2.39
CA ALA A 48 5.62 17.14 -3.23
C ALA A 48 4.14 17.13 -3.65
N THR A 49 3.89 16.90 -4.94
CA THR A 49 2.52 16.81 -5.47
C THR A 49 1.83 15.53 -5.00
N PHE A 50 2.57 14.43 -4.89
CA PHE A 50 2.10 13.12 -4.45
C PHE A 50 3.02 12.58 -3.35
N PRO A 51 2.93 13.11 -2.11
CA PRO A 51 3.65 12.55 -0.99
C PRO A 51 3.08 11.16 -0.64
N SER A 52 3.87 10.30 -0.01
CA SER A 52 3.41 8.97 0.43
C SER A 52 3.88 8.66 1.84
N PHE A 53 3.10 7.85 2.55
CA PHE A 53 3.52 7.21 3.80
C PHE A 53 4.04 5.82 3.51
N ASN A 54 5.33 5.61 3.77
CA ASN A 54 5.90 4.27 3.84
C ASN A 54 5.81 3.80 5.29
N LEU A 55 4.82 2.97 5.57
CA LEU A 55 4.57 2.39 6.87
C LEU A 55 5.26 1.02 6.97
N LYS A 56 5.83 0.74 8.13
CA LYS A 56 6.34 -0.58 8.49
C LYS A 56 5.53 -1.10 9.66
N ILE A 57 4.68 -2.09 9.42
CA ILE A 57 3.85 -2.72 10.44
C ILE A 57 4.53 -4.01 10.87
N GLY A 58 4.84 -4.13 12.15
CA GLY A 58 5.39 -5.34 12.74
C GLY A 58 4.27 -6.22 13.26
N TYR A 59 4.47 -7.54 13.19
CA TYR A 59 3.54 -8.49 13.79
C TYR A 59 4.31 -9.53 14.62
N ALA A 60 3.72 -9.93 15.74
CA ALA A 60 4.29 -10.92 16.65
C ALA A 60 3.21 -11.89 17.12
N ARG A 61 3.59 -13.16 17.34
CA ARG A 61 2.68 -14.15 17.92
C ARG A 61 2.48 -13.86 19.40
N ASN A 62 1.23 -13.85 19.86
CA ASN A 62 0.88 -13.56 21.25
C ASN A 62 1.51 -14.57 22.23
N THR A 63 1.74 -15.79 21.77
CA THR A 63 2.37 -16.89 22.54
C THR A 63 3.88 -16.72 22.71
N SER A 64 4.54 -15.85 21.93
CA SER A 64 5.99 -15.68 21.94
C SER A 64 6.40 -14.41 22.70
N ARG A 65 6.83 -14.57 23.95
CA ARG A 65 7.28 -13.44 24.79
C ARG A 65 8.44 -12.67 24.16
N GLY A 66 9.33 -13.36 23.45
CA GLY A 66 10.47 -12.73 22.77
C GLY A 66 10.07 -11.87 21.58
N GLU A 67 9.14 -12.36 20.73
CA GLU A 67 8.61 -11.59 19.61
C GLU A 67 7.82 -10.37 20.11
N MET A 68 6.97 -10.56 21.12
CA MET A 68 6.20 -9.49 21.73
C MET A 68 7.10 -8.41 22.35
N LYS A 69 8.20 -8.79 22.99
CA LYS A 69 9.19 -7.84 23.51
C LYS A 69 9.78 -7.01 22.37
N ARG A 70 10.26 -7.65 21.30
CA ARG A 70 10.83 -6.96 20.14
C ARG A 70 9.82 -6.06 19.42
N LEU A 71 8.55 -6.48 19.34
CA LEU A 71 7.47 -5.69 18.76
C LEU A 71 7.29 -4.36 19.51
N ARG A 72 7.23 -4.43 20.85
CA ARG A 72 7.12 -3.25 21.73
C ARG A 72 8.34 -2.34 21.65
N GLU A 73 9.53 -2.91 21.48
CA GLU A 73 10.79 -2.19 21.35
C GLU A 73 11.04 -1.61 19.94
N LYS A 74 10.06 -1.71 19.01
CA LYS A 74 10.18 -1.32 17.60
C LYS A 74 11.32 -2.03 16.83
N GLN A 75 11.65 -3.24 17.25
CA GLN A 75 12.70 -4.09 16.69
C GLN A 75 12.14 -5.39 16.13
N CYS A 76 10.87 -5.40 15.70
CA CYS A 76 10.25 -6.60 15.18
C CYS A 76 10.96 -7.06 13.89
N PRO A 77 11.40 -8.33 13.81
CA PRO A 77 11.99 -8.88 12.58
C PRO A 77 10.93 -9.14 11.51
N ASN A 78 9.70 -9.42 11.92
CA ASN A 78 8.59 -9.76 11.04
C ASN A 78 7.77 -8.50 10.76
N THR A 79 7.88 -7.98 9.54
CA THR A 79 7.21 -6.73 9.18
C THR A 79 6.63 -6.75 7.78
N ILE A 80 5.46 -6.16 7.63
CA ILE A 80 4.83 -5.84 6.36
C ILE A 80 5.09 -4.36 6.06
N LYS A 81 5.39 -4.05 4.81
CA LYS A 81 5.53 -2.67 4.34
C LYS A 81 4.25 -2.27 3.62
N ILE A 82 3.73 -1.10 3.96
CA ILE A 82 2.57 -0.51 3.30
C ILE A 82 3.03 0.83 2.74
N ASP A 83 2.89 0.99 1.44
CA ASP A 83 3.12 2.27 0.78
C ASP A 83 1.75 2.88 0.48
N TYR A 84 1.43 3.99 1.16
CA TYR A 84 0.17 4.70 1.00
C TYR A 84 0.42 6.03 0.31
N SER A 85 -0.06 6.15 -0.93
CA SER A 85 0.11 7.34 -1.77
C SER A 85 -0.99 8.36 -1.48
N LEU A 86 -0.59 9.61 -1.20
CA LEU A 86 -1.54 10.71 -1.02
C LEU A 86 -1.74 11.43 -2.35
N ASN A 87 -2.94 11.99 -2.50
CA ASN A 87 -3.40 12.69 -3.70
C ASN A 87 -3.49 11.81 -4.95
N GLU A 88 -3.48 10.49 -4.79
CA GLU A 88 -3.78 9.56 -5.88
C GLU A 88 -5.30 9.30 -5.90
N ASP A 89 -5.92 9.54 -7.04
CA ASP A 89 -7.34 9.23 -7.24
C ASP A 89 -7.46 7.79 -7.71
N SER A 90 -8.03 6.91 -6.88
CA SER A 90 -8.47 5.59 -7.33
C SER A 90 -9.81 5.75 -8.04
N LEU A 91 -9.82 5.67 -9.37
CA LEU A 91 -11.01 5.92 -10.18
C LEU A 91 -12.03 4.78 -10.06
N TYR A 92 -11.55 3.54 -10.15
CA TYR A 92 -12.39 2.35 -10.09
C TYR A 92 -11.80 1.30 -9.15
N VAL A 93 -12.64 0.82 -8.22
CA VAL A 93 -12.27 -0.14 -7.18
C VAL A 93 -13.04 -1.43 -7.43
N ASP A 94 -12.30 -2.53 -7.56
CA ASP A 94 -12.83 -3.89 -7.59
C ASP A 94 -12.83 -4.49 -6.18
N HIS A 95 -13.87 -5.26 -5.86
CA HIS A 95 -14.00 -5.98 -4.60
C HIS A 95 -13.61 -7.44 -4.78
N ILE A 96 -12.49 -7.84 -4.18
CA ILE A 96 -11.99 -9.21 -4.20
C ILE A 96 -12.45 -9.90 -2.92
N THR A 97 -13.42 -10.80 -3.02
CA THR A 97 -13.87 -11.61 -1.88
C THR A 97 -12.88 -12.75 -1.60
N LEU A 98 -12.44 -12.84 -0.36
CA LEU A 98 -11.59 -13.91 0.16
C LEU A 98 -12.42 -15.13 0.56
N THR A 99 -11.73 -16.25 0.80
CA THR A 99 -12.37 -17.53 1.18
C THR A 99 -13.14 -17.48 2.51
N ASP A 100 -12.86 -16.48 3.35
CA ASP A 100 -13.47 -16.26 4.66
C ASP A 100 -14.50 -15.11 4.63
N GLU A 101 -15.07 -14.80 3.46
CA GLU A 101 -16.06 -13.73 3.23
C GLU A 101 -15.55 -12.30 3.53
N ASN A 102 -14.27 -12.15 3.88
CA ASN A 102 -13.63 -10.84 3.94
C ASN A 102 -13.42 -10.30 2.53
N GLU A 103 -13.50 -8.98 2.36
CA GLU A 103 -13.27 -8.33 1.08
C GLU A 103 -11.98 -7.52 1.09
N ILE A 104 -11.24 -7.57 -0.02
CA ILE A 104 -10.13 -6.68 -0.32
C ILE A 104 -10.54 -5.77 -1.47
N CYS A 105 -10.52 -4.46 -1.22
CA CYS A 105 -10.61 -3.47 -2.28
C CYS A 105 -9.29 -3.42 -3.06
N ALA A 106 -9.36 -3.60 -4.37
CA ALA A 106 -8.24 -3.51 -5.28
C ALA A 106 -8.52 -2.48 -6.38
N TYR A 107 -7.47 -2.00 -7.03
CA TYR A 107 -7.63 -1.25 -8.27
C TYR A 107 -8.33 -2.13 -9.31
N SER A 108 -9.19 -1.51 -10.11
CA SER A 108 -9.71 -2.14 -11.32
C SER A 108 -8.57 -2.60 -12.23
N LEU A 109 -8.86 -3.58 -13.09
CA LEU A 109 -7.89 -4.06 -14.06
C LEU A 109 -7.37 -2.95 -14.98
N THR A 110 -8.26 -2.05 -15.43
CA THR A 110 -7.89 -0.92 -16.30
C THR A 110 -6.97 0.05 -15.57
N ASP A 111 -7.27 0.41 -14.31
CA ASP A 111 -6.43 1.32 -13.52
C ASP A 111 -5.08 0.68 -13.21
N LEU A 112 -5.05 -0.61 -12.89
CA LEU A 112 -3.80 -1.35 -12.65
C LEU A 112 -2.87 -1.31 -13.88
N ILE A 113 -3.42 -1.53 -15.08
CA ILE A 113 -2.65 -1.47 -16.32
C ILE A 113 -2.20 -0.03 -16.61
N ALA A 114 -3.08 0.96 -16.44
CA ALA A 114 -2.77 2.37 -16.62
C ALA A 114 -1.61 2.82 -15.72
N GLU A 115 -1.64 2.47 -14.43
CA GLU A 115 -0.58 2.76 -13.47
C GLU A 115 0.76 2.16 -13.90
N LYS A 116 0.76 0.89 -14.34
CA LYS A 116 1.98 0.23 -14.83
C LYS A 116 2.56 0.97 -16.04
N ILE A 117 1.73 1.34 -17.01
CA ILE A 117 2.14 2.11 -18.20
C ILE A 117 2.67 3.49 -17.79
N ARG A 118 1.95 4.24 -16.95
CA ARG A 118 2.37 5.56 -16.44
C ARG A 118 3.71 5.45 -15.71
N SER A 119 3.91 4.42 -14.90
CA SER A 119 5.17 4.18 -14.18
C SER A 119 6.38 3.91 -15.09
N ILE A 120 6.15 3.45 -16.32
CA ILE A 120 7.17 3.22 -17.35
C ILE A 120 7.43 4.49 -18.16
N ILE A 121 6.37 5.15 -18.64
CA ILE A 121 6.48 6.30 -19.55
C ILE A 121 6.90 7.56 -18.81
N GLN A 122 6.37 7.81 -17.61
CA GLN A 122 6.63 9.04 -16.83
C GLN A 122 7.95 8.98 -16.04
N GLN A 123 8.86 8.07 -16.40
CA GLN A 123 10.15 7.98 -15.71
C GLN A 123 10.99 9.22 -15.96
N VAL A 124 11.08 10.07 -14.93
CA VAL A 124 12.17 11.04 -14.79
C VAL A 124 13.50 10.27 -14.80
N PRO A 125 14.61 10.81 -15.36
CA PRO A 125 15.93 10.18 -15.37
C PRO A 125 16.43 9.84 -13.96
N ARG A 126 16.01 8.69 -13.46
CA ARG A 126 16.44 8.02 -12.24
C ARG A 126 16.76 6.62 -12.72
N ASN A 127 17.96 6.13 -12.44
CA ASN A 127 18.45 4.82 -12.89
C ASN A 127 17.70 3.66 -12.19
N ARG A 128 16.38 3.60 -12.34
CA ARG A 128 15.48 2.59 -11.80
C ARG A 128 15.09 1.66 -12.93
N SER A 129 15.35 0.38 -12.74
CA SER A 129 14.89 -0.65 -13.66
C SER A 129 13.48 -1.08 -13.26
N ARG A 130 12.53 -0.99 -14.19
CA ARG A 130 11.11 -1.36 -14.00
C ARG A 130 10.74 -2.64 -14.76
N ARG A 131 11.63 -3.62 -14.70
CA ARG A 131 11.48 -4.92 -15.38
C ARG A 131 10.24 -5.68 -14.92
N GLN A 132 9.84 -5.50 -13.65
CA GLN A 132 8.63 -6.12 -13.11
C GLN A 132 7.38 -5.54 -13.78
N ASP A 133 7.27 -4.23 -13.91
CA ASP A 133 6.12 -3.61 -14.60
C ASP A 133 6.01 -4.07 -16.06
N ILE A 134 7.14 -4.26 -16.76
CA ILE A 134 7.17 -4.83 -18.11
C ILE A 134 6.69 -6.29 -18.14
N TYR A 135 7.18 -7.10 -17.21
CA TYR A 135 6.75 -8.50 -17.09
C TYR A 135 5.26 -8.60 -16.80
N ASP A 136 4.77 -7.80 -15.85
CA ASP A 136 3.36 -7.79 -15.45
C ASP A 136 2.47 -7.34 -16.60
N LEU A 137 2.83 -6.29 -17.34
CA LEU A 137 2.09 -5.87 -18.53
C LEU A 137 2.05 -6.97 -19.60
N ASN A 138 3.20 -7.60 -19.88
CA ASN A 138 3.24 -8.71 -20.82
C ASN A 138 2.36 -9.87 -20.34
N TYR A 139 2.38 -10.19 -19.06
CA TYR A 139 1.52 -11.23 -18.49
C TYR A 139 0.04 -10.85 -18.65
N LEU A 140 -0.36 -9.65 -18.26
CA LEU A 140 -1.75 -9.19 -18.32
C LEU A 140 -2.27 -9.19 -19.77
N PHE A 141 -1.53 -8.62 -20.73
CA PHE A 141 -1.95 -8.58 -22.14
C PHE A 141 -2.03 -9.96 -22.82
N ASN A 142 -1.34 -10.98 -22.29
CA ASN A 142 -1.42 -12.33 -22.82
C ASN A 142 -2.51 -13.19 -22.16
N ASN A 143 -3.06 -12.76 -21.02
CA ASN A 143 -4.00 -13.56 -20.23
C ASN A 143 -5.37 -12.89 -20.04
N VAL A 144 -5.54 -11.66 -20.52
CA VAL A 144 -6.78 -10.89 -20.43
C VAL A 144 -7.14 -10.41 -21.83
N GLU A 145 -8.40 -10.63 -22.23
CA GLU A 145 -8.99 -9.96 -23.38
C GLU A 145 -9.57 -8.63 -22.93
N LEU A 146 -9.13 -7.53 -23.56
CA LEU A 146 -9.62 -6.18 -23.29
C LEU A 146 -10.43 -5.71 -24.49
N ASP A 147 -11.59 -5.12 -24.26
CA ASP A 147 -12.38 -4.50 -25.31
C ASP A 147 -11.90 -3.06 -25.66
N GLU A 148 -12.46 -2.48 -26.71
CA GLU A 148 -12.07 -1.13 -27.16
C GLU A 148 -12.36 -0.04 -26.10
N VAL A 149 -13.38 -0.23 -25.26
CA VAL A 149 -13.78 0.73 -24.22
C VAL A 149 -12.80 0.65 -23.05
N GLU A 150 -12.42 -0.56 -22.63
CA GLU A 150 -11.42 -0.80 -21.60
C GLU A 150 -10.04 -0.29 -22.04
N MET A 151 -9.66 -0.55 -23.30
CA MET A 151 -8.42 -0.02 -23.87
C MET A 151 -8.41 1.52 -23.87
N LEU A 152 -9.53 2.17 -24.21
CA LEU A 152 -9.66 3.61 -24.13
C LEU A 152 -9.56 4.11 -22.68
N SER A 153 -10.21 3.41 -21.75
CA SER A 153 -10.17 3.73 -20.32
C SER A 153 -8.75 3.72 -19.79
N ILE A 154 -7.95 2.69 -20.09
CA ILE A 154 -6.54 2.57 -19.69
C ILE A 154 -5.70 3.79 -20.09
N LEU A 155 -6.01 4.41 -21.23
CA LEU A 155 -5.24 5.55 -21.76
C LEU A 155 -5.76 6.91 -21.29
N THR A 156 -6.95 6.95 -20.70
CA THR A 156 -7.65 8.19 -20.31
C THR A 156 -7.88 8.31 -18.79
N SER A 157 -7.66 7.23 -18.04
CA SER A 157 -7.60 7.16 -16.57
C SER A 157 -6.35 7.81 -15.99
#